data_AF-A0A8I2C4T7-F1
#
_entry.id   AF-A0A8I2C4T7-F1
#
_cell.length_a   1.000
_cell.length_b   1.000
_cell.length_c   1.000
_cell.angle_alpha   90.00
_cell.angle_beta   90.00
_cell.angle_gamma   90.00
#
_symmetry.space_group_name_H-M   'P 1'
#
loop_
_entity.id
_entity.type
_entity.pdbx_description
1 polymer ?
#
loop_
_entity_poly.entity_id
_entity_poly.type
_entity_poly.pdbx_seq_one_letter_code
_entity_poly.pdbx_strand_id
1 'polypeptide(L)'
;MNAAAARFLSPSEAARQLGISAKALRLYEERGLIAPGRTPAGWRAYGPAEMARGAEIVALRALGLGVGEVARILNGDAVVLGRVLAAHEAALEARIRQCGDSIAKLRRLRADLGGGKMPATGDIIGAVRTRPAIGVAFDLPWPWGGERFELRDIKRLNYIVGPLGSGKTRLAQRLAEALPGASFVGLDRAADGGAAVRARLDADPAHNARVAASLATLLADGAVDSPALTALLAALEAGDDAILVIDMLEQGLDPASQEAIVAHLRRRGPEARPLFFLTRSNAILDLDAVGDDEAIILCPANHSRPICVTPVPGAAGYEAVATCLASPEVRARTEGTIAWRPS
;
A
#
# COMPACT_ATOMS: atom_id res chain seq x y z
N MET A 1 26.75 -17.95 37.86
CA MET A 1 26.22 -18.07 36.48
C MET A 1 26.34 -16.71 35.84
N ASN A 2 27.20 -16.61 34.82
CA ASN A 2 27.67 -15.36 34.24
C ASN A 2 26.57 -14.78 33.34
N ALA A 3 25.95 -13.68 33.75
CA ALA A 3 25.02 -12.94 32.91
C ALA A 3 25.81 -12.43 31.70
N ALA A 4 25.59 -13.05 30.53
CA ALA A 4 26.16 -12.57 29.28
C ALA A 4 25.87 -11.07 29.18
N ALA A 5 26.91 -10.24 29.10
CA ALA A 5 26.77 -8.80 28.93
C ALA A 5 25.78 -8.58 27.79
N ALA A 6 24.60 -8.05 28.13
CA ALA A 6 23.54 -7.80 27.17
C ALA A 6 24.13 -6.94 26.06
N ARG A 7 24.35 -7.55 24.88
CA ARG A 7 25.03 -6.86 23.78
C ARG A 7 24.08 -5.81 23.25
N PHE A 8 24.31 -4.56 23.66
CA PHE A 8 23.62 -3.42 23.11
C PHE A 8 24.09 -3.21 21.66
N LEU A 9 23.12 -3.09 20.76
CA LEU A 9 23.35 -2.91 19.34
C LEU A 9 23.22 -1.44 18.97
N SER A 10 24.06 -1.00 18.03
CA SER A 10 23.85 0.27 17.34
C SER A 10 22.56 0.24 16.49
N PRO A 11 22.00 1.40 16.08
CA PRO A 11 20.82 1.43 15.22
C PRO A 11 20.99 0.62 13.93
N SER A 12 22.17 0.66 13.32
CA SER A 12 22.45 -0.06 12.08
C SER A 12 22.55 -1.57 12.29
N GLU A 13 23.12 -2.01 13.41
CA GLU A 13 23.17 -3.44 13.75
C GLU A 13 21.78 -3.99 14.09
N ALA A 14 21.00 -3.25 14.90
CA ALA A 14 19.63 -3.61 15.26
C ALA A 14 18.73 -3.69 14.02
N ALA A 15 18.79 -2.69 13.14
CA ALA A 15 18.04 -2.62 11.89
C ALA A 15 18.32 -3.85 11.01
N ARG A 16 19.61 -4.15 10.80
CA ARG A 16 20.05 -5.31 10.02
C ARG A 16 19.57 -6.64 10.62
N GLN A 17 19.63 -6.79 11.93
CA GLN A 17 19.21 -8.02 12.60
C GLN A 17 17.68 -8.21 12.56
N LEU A 18 16.92 -7.13 12.58
CA LEU A 18 15.45 -7.16 12.47
C LEU A 18 14.96 -7.17 11.02
N GLY A 19 15.84 -6.97 10.04
CA GLY A 19 15.47 -6.91 8.63
C GLY A 19 14.68 -5.65 8.24
N ILE A 20 14.88 -4.54 8.97
CA ILE A 20 14.19 -3.27 8.74
C ILE A 20 15.19 -2.13 8.55
N SER A 21 14.72 -0.95 8.12
CA SER A 21 15.55 0.24 8.06
C SER A 21 15.81 0.85 9.45
N ALA A 22 16.92 1.58 9.58
CA ALA A 22 17.17 2.39 10.78
C ALA A 22 16.13 3.53 10.95
N LYS A 23 15.41 3.88 9.87
CA LYS A 23 14.29 4.83 9.90
C LYS A 23 13.08 4.21 10.58
N ALA A 24 12.76 2.94 10.32
CA ALA A 24 11.70 2.22 11.03
C ALA A 24 11.95 2.16 12.54
N LEU A 25 13.19 1.89 12.97
CA LEU A 25 13.53 1.93 14.41
C LEU A 25 13.29 3.29 15.06
N ARG A 26 13.55 4.40 14.35
CA ARG A 26 13.24 5.76 14.84
C ARG A 26 11.74 5.99 14.89
N LEU A 27 11.00 5.54 13.87
CA LEU A 27 9.55 5.63 13.87
C LEU A 27 8.94 4.88 15.07
N TYR A 28 9.45 3.69 15.40
CA TYR A 28 8.97 2.92 16.55
C TYR A 28 9.27 3.63 17.87
N GLU A 29 10.43 4.29 18.00
CA GLU A 29 10.73 5.14 19.15
C GLU A 29 9.81 6.38 19.22
N GLU A 30 9.62 7.08 18.10
CA GLU A 30 8.73 8.25 18.00
C GLU A 30 7.29 7.90 18.37
N ARG A 31 6.85 6.68 18.06
CA ARG A 31 5.54 6.14 18.43
C ARG A 31 5.49 5.50 19.82
N GLY A 32 6.59 5.56 20.58
CA GLY A 32 6.68 5.02 21.94
C GLY A 32 6.65 3.48 22.01
N LEU A 33 6.83 2.78 20.90
CA LEU A 33 6.79 1.33 20.82
C LEU A 33 8.10 0.67 21.27
N ILE A 34 9.21 1.39 21.14
CA ILE A 34 10.54 0.97 21.61
C ILE A 34 11.19 2.14 22.33
N ALA A 35 11.80 1.90 23.49
CA ALA A 35 12.57 2.89 24.23
C ALA A 35 14.04 2.50 24.24
N PRO A 36 14.85 2.88 23.23
CA PRO A 36 16.27 2.52 23.22
C PRO A 36 17.02 3.19 24.38
N GLY A 37 17.92 2.43 24.99
CA GLY A 37 18.95 3.00 25.86
C GLY A 37 19.84 3.97 25.08
N ARG A 38 20.68 4.71 25.81
CA ARG A 38 21.67 5.60 25.19
C ARG A 38 23.06 5.31 25.72
N THR A 39 24.05 5.34 24.84
CA THR A 39 25.46 5.28 25.22
C THR A 39 25.87 6.56 25.97
N PRO A 40 27.01 6.58 26.68
CA PRO A 40 27.52 7.80 27.31
C PRO A 40 27.72 8.98 26.34
N ALA A 41 27.97 8.69 25.05
CA ALA A 41 28.09 9.68 23.99
C ALA A 41 26.73 10.12 23.40
N GLY A 42 25.60 9.66 23.97
CA GLY A 42 24.24 10.06 23.57
C GLY A 42 23.62 9.29 22.41
N TRP A 43 24.33 8.29 21.86
CA TRP A 43 23.85 7.47 20.74
C TRP A 43 22.84 6.42 21.20
N ARG A 44 21.82 6.13 20.39
CA ARG A 44 20.86 5.05 20.64
C ARG A 44 21.54 3.70 20.73
N ALA A 45 21.10 2.89 21.69
CA ALA A 45 21.60 1.57 21.99
C ALA A 45 20.41 0.63 22.25
N TYR A 46 20.31 -0.46 21.50
CA TYR A 46 19.20 -1.41 21.56
C TYR A 46 19.64 -2.66 22.31
N GLY A 47 19.08 -2.90 23.48
CA GLY A 47 19.34 -4.09 24.29
C GLY A 47 18.41 -5.24 23.92
N PRO A 48 18.49 -6.37 24.65
CA PRO A 48 17.67 -7.55 24.39
C PRO A 48 16.17 -7.28 24.45
N ALA A 49 15.71 -6.42 25.37
CA ALA A 49 14.30 -6.07 25.51
C ALA A 49 13.79 -5.29 24.29
N GLU A 50 14.56 -4.31 23.82
CA GLU A 50 14.21 -3.53 22.62
C GLU A 50 14.24 -4.39 21.36
N MET A 51 15.18 -5.34 21.27
CA MET A 51 15.27 -6.27 20.14
C MET A 51 14.09 -7.26 20.14
N ALA A 52 13.69 -7.77 21.30
CA ALA A 52 12.50 -8.63 21.42
C ALA A 52 11.22 -7.86 21.01
N ARG A 53 11.06 -6.64 21.53
CA ARG A 53 9.94 -5.77 21.16
C ARG A 53 9.94 -5.41 19.68
N GLY A 54 11.11 -5.13 19.11
CA GLY A 54 11.27 -4.91 17.67
C GLY A 54 10.84 -6.10 16.83
N ALA A 55 11.18 -7.32 17.24
CA ALA A 55 10.77 -8.54 16.56
C ALA A 55 9.25 -8.76 16.60
N GLU A 56 8.59 -8.47 17.74
CA GLU A 56 7.12 -8.50 17.85
C GLU A 56 6.47 -7.49 16.89
N ILE A 57 6.98 -6.26 16.83
CA ILE A 57 6.48 -5.22 15.91
C ILE A 57 6.62 -5.67 14.46
N VAL A 58 7.80 -6.19 14.07
CA VAL A 58 8.04 -6.69 12.70
C VAL A 58 7.08 -7.82 12.35
N ALA A 59 6.87 -8.78 13.25
CA ALA A 59 5.94 -9.88 13.04
C ALA A 59 4.49 -9.39 12.84
N LEU A 60 4.03 -8.43 13.65
CA LEU A 60 2.69 -7.86 13.51
C LEU A 60 2.57 -7.03 12.22
N ARG A 61 3.60 -6.26 11.86
CA ARG A 61 3.65 -5.48 10.60
C ARG A 61 3.56 -6.38 9.37
N ALA A 62 4.18 -7.57 9.41
CA ALA A 62 4.12 -8.55 8.33
C ALA A 62 2.69 -9.11 8.09
N LEU A 63 1.77 -8.93 9.04
CA LEU A 63 0.34 -9.25 8.87
C LEU A 63 -0.45 -8.13 8.16
N GLY A 64 0.22 -7.08 7.68
CA GLY A 64 -0.40 -5.94 7.00
C GLY A 64 -0.94 -4.87 7.94
N LEU A 65 -0.57 -4.91 9.22
CA LEU A 65 -1.04 -3.97 10.24
C LEU A 65 -0.36 -2.60 10.15
N GLY A 66 -1.15 -1.54 10.36
CA GLY A 66 -0.64 -0.19 10.57
C GLY A 66 0.14 -0.07 11.89
N VAL A 67 1.07 0.89 11.98
CA VAL A 67 1.86 1.10 13.21
C VAL A 67 0.95 1.45 14.39
N GLY A 68 -0.11 2.24 14.18
CA GLY A 68 -1.12 2.52 15.21
C GLY A 68 -1.90 1.28 15.69
N GLU A 69 -2.22 0.33 14.81
CA GLU A 69 -2.86 -0.93 15.20
C GLU A 69 -1.89 -1.80 16.02
N VAL A 70 -0.64 -1.88 15.59
CA VAL A 70 0.43 -2.57 16.35
C VAL A 70 0.53 -1.98 17.75
N ALA A 71 0.54 -0.65 17.89
CA ALA A 71 0.59 0.02 19.19
C ALA A 71 -0.55 -0.44 20.12
N ARG A 72 -1.79 -0.47 19.61
CA ARG A 72 -2.97 -0.87 20.40
C ARG A 72 -2.89 -2.34 20.82
N ILE A 73 -2.48 -3.23 19.92
CA ILE A 73 -2.32 -4.66 20.22
C ILE A 73 -1.25 -4.87 21.31
N LEU A 74 -0.10 -4.21 21.19
CA LEU A 74 0.98 -4.31 22.18
C LEU A 74 0.59 -3.73 23.55
N ASN A 75 -0.39 -2.82 23.59
CA ASN A 75 -0.99 -2.28 24.81
C ASN A 75 -2.18 -3.11 25.34
N GLY A 76 -2.48 -4.27 24.73
CA GLY A 76 -3.50 -5.20 25.22
C GLY A 76 -4.93 -4.93 24.73
N ASP A 77 -5.11 -4.19 23.63
CA ASP A 77 -6.42 -3.97 23.02
C ASP A 77 -6.95 -5.27 22.37
N ALA A 78 -7.71 -6.04 23.14
CA ALA A 78 -8.30 -7.31 22.71
C ALA A 78 -9.33 -7.16 21.59
N VAL A 79 -9.98 -5.98 21.48
CA VAL A 79 -10.98 -5.72 20.43
C VAL A 79 -10.29 -5.59 19.09
N VAL A 80 -9.20 -4.82 19.03
CA VAL A 80 -8.39 -4.69 17.81
C VAL A 80 -7.79 -6.03 17.42
N LEU A 81 -7.22 -6.76 18.37
CA LEU A 81 -6.65 -8.08 18.13
C LEU A 81 -7.69 -9.05 17.57
N GLY A 82 -8.87 -9.14 18.20
CA GLY A 82 -9.94 -10.04 17.75
C GLY A 82 -10.39 -9.75 16.31
N ARG A 83 -10.54 -8.48 15.95
CA ARG A 83 -10.89 -8.07 14.58
C ARG A 83 -9.79 -8.38 13.57
N VAL A 84 -8.52 -8.18 13.93
CA VAL A 84 -7.37 -8.53 13.09
C VAL A 84 -7.32 -10.03 12.83
N LEU A 85 -7.53 -10.85 13.86
CA LEU A 85 -7.57 -12.30 13.74
C LEU A 85 -8.73 -12.75 12.84
N ALA A 86 -9.93 -12.19 13.03
CA ALA A 86 -11.08 -12.48 12.18
C ALA A 86 -10.84 -12.11 10.70
N ALA A 87 -10.21 -10.97 10.44
CA ALA A 87 -9.84 -10.56 9.07
C ALA A 87 -8.82 -11.52 8.44
N HIS A 88 -7.85 -11.99 9.23
CA HIS A 88 -6.86 -12.96 8.79
C HIS A 88 -7.47 -14.34 8.49
N GLU A 89 -8.36 -14.81 9.37
CA GLU A 89 -9.14 -16.03 9.16
C GLU A 89 -9.93 -15.99 7.86
N ALA A 90 -10.71 -14.92 7.64
CA ALA A 90 -11.49 -14.74 6.41
C ALA A 90 -10.59 -14.72 5.15
N ALA A 91 -9.39 -14.13 5.23
CA ALA A 91 -8.43 -14.13 4.13
C ALA A 91 -7.87 -15.54 3.83
N LEU A 92 -7.58 -16.34 4.87
CA LEU A 92 -7.15 -17.72 4.72
C LEU A 92 -8.26 -18.59 4.10
N GLU A 93 -9.50 -18.44 4.54
CA GLU A 93 -10.65 -19.13 3.96
C GLU A 93 -10.84 -18.79 2.48
N ALA A 94 -10.69 -17.51 2.11
CA ALA A 94 -10.76 -17.09 0.72
C ALA A 94 -9.65 -17.72 -0.13
N ARG A 95 -8.43 -17.84 0.40
CA ARG A 95 -7.32 -18.56 -0.26
C ARG A 95 -7.62 -20.04 -0.43
N ILE A 96 -8.22 -20.70 0.57
CA ILE A 96 -8.65 -22.10 0.46
C ILE A 96 -9.63 -22.26 -0.70
N ARG A 97 -10.65 -21.39 -0.79
CA ARG A 97 -11.62 -21.39 -1.90
C ARG A 97 -10.92 -21.22 -3.25
N GLN A 98 -10.04 -20.23 -3.38
CA GLN A 98 -9.28 -19.97 -4.60
C GLN A 98 -8.41 -21.17 -5.01
N CYS A 99 -7.71 -21.81 -4.06
CA CYS A 99 -6.95 -23.03 -4.32
C CYS A 99 -7.87 -24.17 -4.80
N GLY A 100 -9.04 -24.33 -4.19
CA GLY A 100 -10.06 -25.29 -4.62
C GLY A 100 -10.49 -25.08 -6.07
N ASP A 101 -10.77 -23.84 -6.45
CA ASP A 101 -11.16 -23.48 -7.82
C ASP A 101 -10.04 -23.73 -8.83
N SER A 102 -8.80 -23.39 -8.49
CA SER A 102 -7.62 -23.71 -9.32
C SER A 102 -7.44 -25.22 -9.51
N ILE A 103 -7.58 -26.01 -8.44
CA ILE A 103 -7.52 -27.47 -8.51
C ILE A 103 -8.63 -28.02 -9.42
N ALA A 104 -9.86 -27.50 -9.32
CA ALA A 104 -10.97 -27.90 -10.17
C ALA A 104 -10.70 -27.59 -11.65
N LYS A 105 -10.14 -26.42 -11.98
CA LYS A 105 -9.73 -26.06 -13.34
C LYS A 105 -8.66 -27.00 -13.89
N LEU A 106 -7.60 -27.25 -13.11
CA LEU A 106 -6.53 -28.18 -13.50
C LEU A 106 -7.04 -29.61 -13.72
N ARG A 107 -7.99 -30.09 -12.90
CA ARG A 107 -8.63 -31.41 -13.09
C ARG A 107 -9.41 -31.48 -14.41
N ARG A 108 -10.13 -30.42 -14.79
CA ARG A 108 -10.83 -30.34 -16.08
C ARG A 108 -9.85 -30.41 -17.26
N LEU A 109 -8.77 -29.62 -17.22
CA LEU A 109 -7.75 -29.65 -18.28
C LEU A 109 -7.08 -31.01 -18.42
N ARG A 110 -6.80 -31.69 -17.30
CA ARG A 110 -6.26 -33.05 -17.31
C ARG A 110 -7.24 -34.07 -17.91
N ALA A 111 -8.53 -33.92 -17.65
CA ALA A 111 -9.55 -34.78 -18.24
C ALA A 111 -9.68 -34.57 -19.76
N ASP A 112 -9.66 -33.31 -20.21
CA ASP A 112 -9.69 -32.97 -21.65
C ASP A 112 -8.49 -33.60 -22.39
N LEU A 113 -7.28 -33.50 -21.81
CA LEU A 113 -6.08 -34.14 -22.35
C LEU A 113 -6.22 -35.67 -22.41
N GLY A 114 -6.77 -36.29 -21.36
CA GLY A 114 -7.04 -37.74 -21.34
C GLY A 114 -8.06 -38.18 -22.38
N GLY A 115 -8.98 -37.30 -22.78
CA GLY A 115 -9.95 -37.50 -23.86
C GLY A 115 -9.43 -37.15 -25.26
N GLY A 116 -8.13 -36.81 -25.42
CA GLY A 116 -7.52 -36.46 -26.70
C GLY A 116 -7.79 -35.03 -27.18
N LYS A 117 -8.42 -34.18 -26.35
CA LYS A 117 -8.67 -32.77 -26.66
C LYS A 117 -7.54 -31.93 -26.07
N MET A 118 -6.74 -31.31 -26.93
CA MET A 118 -5.72 -30.35 -26.50
C MET A 118 -6.40 -29.06 -26.01
N PRO A 119 -6.25 -28.66 -24.74
CA PRO A 119 -6.77 -27.38 -24.27
C PRO A 119 -6.05 -26.21 -24.95
N ALA A 120 -6.72 -25.07 -25.10
CA ALA A 120 -6.07 -23.89 -25.66
C ALA A 120 -4.98 -23.38 -24.72
N THR A 121 -3.91 -22.80 -25.28
CA THR A 121 -2.80 -22.24 -24.51
C THR A 121 -3.26 -21.22 -23.45
N GLY A 122 -4.31 -20.44 -23.76
CA GLY A 122 -4.92 -19.50 -22.83
C GLY A 122 -5.56 -20.17 -21.61
N ASP A 123 -6.22 -21.31 -21.79
CA ASP A 123 -6.83 -22.07 -20.69
C ASP A 123 -5.77 -22.69 -19.77
N ILE A 124 -4.67 -23.17 -20.36
CA ILE A 124 -3.52 -23.69 -19.62
C ILE A 124 -2.89 -22.59 -18.78
N ILE A 125 -2.60 -21.43 -19.38
CA ILE A 125 -2.03 -20.27 -18.67
C ILE A 125 -2.99 -19.81 -17.56
N GLY A 126 -4.30 -19.74 -17.84
CA GLY A 126 -5.32 -19.30 -16.89
C GLY A 126 -5.59 -20.28 -15.73
N ALA A 127 -5.32 -21.58 -15.93
CA ALA A 127 -5.46 -22.57 -14.86
C ALA A 127 -4.20 -22.70 -13.99
N VAL A 128 -3.02 -22.46 -14.57
CA VAL A 128 -1.74 -22.47 -13.84
C VAL A 128 -1.55 -21.16 -13.08
N ARG A 129 -2.01 -20.04 -13.62
CA ARG A 129 -2.00 -18.76 -12.91
C ARG A 129 -3.16 -18.70 -11.92
N THR A 130 -2.86 -18.38 -10.67
CA THR A 130 -3.88 -18.13 -9.63
C THR A 130 -4.69 -16.86 -9.88
N ARG A 131 -4.19 -15.94 -10.72
CA ARG A 131 -4.89 -14.73 -11.17
C ARG A 131 -4.72 -14.49 -12.67
N PRO A 132 -5.71 -13.90 -13.37
CA PRO A 132 -5.50 -13.40 -14.71
C PRO A 132 -4.38 -12.34 -14.66
N ALA A 133 -3.36 -12.48 -15.50
CA ALA A 133 -2.34 -11.44 -15.60
C ALA A 133 -2.96 -10.22 -16.29
N ILE A 134 -3.35 -9.23 -15.50
CA ILE A 134 -3.68 -7.92 -16.01
C ILE A 134 -2.36 -7.28 -16.35
N GLY A 135 -2.18 -6.98 -17.63
CA GLY A 135 -1.03 -6.28 -18.15
C GLY A 135 -1.47 -5.08 -18.96
N VAL A 136 -0.60 -4.08 -19.05
CA VAL A 136 -0.87 -2.88 -19.83
C VAL A 136 0.39 -2.45 -20.54
N ALA A 137 0.25 -2.01 -21.79
CA ALA A 137 1.34 -1.50 -22.59
C ALA A 137 0.88 -0.32 -23.44
N PHE A 138 1.62 0.78 -23.38
CA PHE A 138 1.33 2.02 -24.11
C PHE A 138 2.58 2.85 -24.28
N ASP A 139 2.51 3.84 -25.16
CA ASP A 139 3.59 4.79 -25.36
C ASP A 139 3.45 5.92 -24.32
N LEU A 140 4.55 6.23 -23.64
CA LEU A 140 4.53 7.17 -22.52
C LEU A 140 4.23 8.59 -22.99
N PRO A 141 3.39 9.34 -22.26
CA PRO A 141 3.13 10.75 -22.58
C PRO A 141 4.36 11.61 -22.30
N TRP A 142 4.29 12.91 -22.62
CA TRP A 142 5.26 13.88 -22.09
C TRP A 142 5.30 13.78 -20.55
N PRO A 143 6.47 13.75 -19.89
CA PRO A 143 7.80 14.16 -20.36
C PRO A 143 8.70 13.06 -20.96
N TRP A 144 8.19 11.84 -21.19
CA TRP A 144 9.03 10.67 -21.55
C TRP A 144 9.20 10.43 -23.05
N GLY A 145 8.78 11.36 -23.90
CA GLY A 145 9.08 11.34 -25.34
C GLY A 145 8.50 10.15 -26.12
N GLY A 146 7.45 9.49 -25.64
CA GLY A 146 6.80 8.40 -26.37
C GLY A 146 7.46 7.03 -26.22
N GLU A 147 8.41 6.84 -25.30
CA GLU A 147 9.02 5.51 -25.07
C GLU A 147 7.95 4.47 -24.70
N ARG A 148 8.09 3.24 -25.22
CA ARG A 148 7.17 2.14 -24.93
C ARG A 148 7.29 1.75 -23.46
N PHE A 149 6.18 1.84 -22.73
CA PHE A 149 6.04 1.34 -21.37
C PHE A 149 5.18 0.08 -21.34
N GLU A 150 5.57 -0.86 -20.50
CA GLU A 150 4.85 -2.12 -20.31
C GLU A 150 4.93 -2.60 -18.86
N LEU A 151 3.79 -3.03 -18.34
CA LEU A 151 3.63 -3.59 -17.01
C LEU A 151 2.88 -4.92 -17.13
N ARG A 152 3.57 -6.05 -16.89
CA ARG A 152 3.05 -7.41 -17.14
C ARG A 152 2.57 -8.17 -15.89
N ASP A 153 2.76 -7.60 -14.70
CA ASP A 153 2.46 -8.22 -13.39
C ASP A 153 1.85 -7.18 -12.44
N ILE A 154 0.68 -6.68 -12.82
CA ILE A 154 -0.06 -5.71 -12.00
C ILE A 154 -0.47 -6.37 -10.68
N LYS A 155 0.00 -5.79 -9.58
CA LYS A 155 -0.28 -6.27 -8.22
C LYS A 155 -1.62 -5.75 -7.72
N ARG A 156 -2.08 -6.24 -6.56
CA ARG A 156 -3.31 -5.71 -5.96
C ARG A 156 -3.17 -4.25 -5.55
N LEU A 157 -2.02 -3.85 -4.99
CA LEU A 157 -1.71 -2.44 -4.71
C LEU A 157 -0.47 -2.00 -5.51
N ASN A 158 -0.60 -0.92 -6.28
CA ASN A 158 0.47 -0.40 -7.11
C ASN A 158 0.72 1.07 -6.74
N TYR A 159 1.85 1.31 -6.06
CA TYR A 159 2.28 2.62 -5.60
C TYR A 159 3.00 3.35 -6.73
N ILE A 160 2.54 4.54 -7.10
CA ILE A 160 3.24 5.42 -8.05
C ILE A 160 3.93 6.53 -7.27
N VAL A 161 5.26 6.54 -7.29
CA VAL A 161 6.09 7.43 -6.48
C VAL A 161 6.98 8.26 -7.39
N GLY A 162 7.22 9.52 -7.03
CA GLY A 162 8.19 10.36 -7.71
C GLY A 162 8.17 11.79 -7.20
N PRO A 163 9.24 12.57 -7.44
CA PRO A 163 9.33 13.95 -7.01
C PRO A 163 8.28 14.83 -7.71
N LEU A 164 8.12 16.07 -7.23
CA LEU A 164 7.25 17.05 -7.89
C LEU A 164 7.72 17.27 -9.33
N GLY A 165 6.79 17.32 -10.29
CA GLY A 165 7.13 17.53 -11.71
C GLY A 165 7.73 16.32 -12.45
N SER A 166 7.80 15.13 -11.83
CA SER A 166 8.29 13.90 -12.49
C SER A 166 7.37 13.33 -13.58
N GLY A 167 6.17 13.89 -13.75
CA GLY A 167 5.16 13.39 -14.70
C GLY A 167 4.22 12.32 -14.14
N LYS A 168 4.39 11.87 -12.88
CA LYS A 168 3.58 10.79 -12.26
C LYS A 168 2.06 10.90 -12.47
N THR A 169 1.46 12.09 -12.37
CA THR A 169 0.01 12.28 -12.62
C THR A 169 -0.37 11.96 -14.06
N ARG A 170 0.49 12.28 -15.04
CA ARG A 170 0.26 11.92 -16.45
C ARG A 170 0.40 10.43 -16.70
N LEU A 171 1.34 9.76 -16.02
CA LEU A 171 1.41 8.30 -16.05
C LEU A 171 0.11 7.69 -15.49
N ALA A 172 -0.40 8.24 -14.38
CA ALA A 172 -1.64 7.80 -13.74
C ALA A 172 -2.85 7.95 -14.67
N GLN A 173 -3.00 9.11 -15.31
CA GLN A 173 -4.06 9.35 -16.29
C GLN A 173 -3.95 8.38 -17.47
N ARG A 174 -2.75 8.21 -18.02
CA ARG A 174 -2.52 7.28 -19.14
C ARG A 174 -2.80 5.82 -18.76
N LEU A 175 -2.50 5.41 -17.53
CA LEU A 175 -2.87 4.10 -17.00
C LEU A 175 -4.39 3.92 -16.96
N ALA A 176 -5.13 4.91 -16.47
CA ALA A 176 -6.59 4.86 -16.42
C ALA A 176 -7.22 4.79 -17.83
N GLU A 177 -6.62 5.43 -18.83
CA GLU A 177 -7.07 5.34 -20.22
C GLU A 177 -6.75 4.00 -20.88
N ALA A 178 -5.61 3.39 -20.54
CA ALA A 178 -5.13 2.17 -21.18
C ALA A 178 -5.68 0.89 -20.55
N LEU A 179 -6.04 0.93 -19.26
CA LEU A 179 -6.57 -0.23 -18.54
C LEU A 179 -8.08 -0.39 -18.80
N PRO A 180 -8.55 -1.61 -19.16
CA PRO A 180 -9.97 -1.85 -19.39
C PRO A 180 -10.82 -1.56 -18.15
N GLY A 181 -11.83 -0.71 -18.31
CA GLY A 181 -12.75 -0.35 -17.22
C GLY A 181 -12.09 0.42 -16.08
N ALA A 182 -10.92 1.03 -16.29
CA ALA A 182 -10.28 1.84 -15.28
C ALA A 182 -10.83 3.26 -15.23
N SER A 183 -10.77 3.88 -14.05
CA SER A 183 -11.15 5.29 -13.86
C SER A 183 -10.11 6.04 -13.04
N PHE A 184 -9.94 7.32 -13.36
CA PHE A 184 -9.02 8.21 -12.68
C PHE A 184 -9.76 9.02 -11.61
N VAL A 185 -9.22 9.03 -10.38
CA VAL A 185 -9.76 9.80 -9.25
C VAL A 185 -8.79 10.94 -8.93
N GLY A 186 -9.17 12.16 -9.27
CA GLY A 186 -8.32 13.35 -9.13
C GLY A 186 -8.20 13.90 -7.70
N LEU A 187 -7.42 14.98 -7.57
CA LEU A 187 -7.24 15.73 -6.32
C LEU A 187 -8.48 16.51 -5.90
N ASP A 188 -9.35 16.83 -6.86
CA ASP A 188 -10.62 17.52 -6.72
C ASP A 188 -11.77 16.62 -6.22
N ARG A 189 -11.49 15.35 -5.91
CA ARG A 189 -12.49 14.39 -5.40
C ARG A 189 -13.30 14.88 -4.18
N ALA A 190 -12.73 15.77 -3.39
CA ALA A 190 -13.35 16.38 -2.21
C ALA A 190 -13.57 17.90 -2.35
N ALA A 191 -13.60 18.41 -3.59
CA ALA A 191 -13.92 19.80 -3.87
C ALA A 191 -15.26 20.21 -3.24
N ASP A 192 -15.36 21.49 -2.87
CA ASP A 192 -16.54 22.07 -2.23
C ASP A 192 -17.01 21.29 -0.98
N GLY A 193 -16.04 20.82 -0.19
CA GLY A 193 -16.31 20.05 1.02
C GLY A 193 -17.00 18.69 0.75
N GLY A 194 -16.90 18.17 -0.48
CA GLY A 194 -17.49 16.90 -0.87
C GLY A 194 -18.99 16.94 -1.12
N ALA A 195 -19.60 18.11 -1.37
CA ALA A 195 -21.03 18.25 -1.60
C ALA A 195 -21.55 17.33 -2.73
N ALA A 196 -20.82 17.26 -3.85
CA ALA A 196 -21.15 16.37 -4.97
C ALA A 196 -21.02 14.88 -4.63
N VAL A 197 -20.11 14.51 -3.73
CA VAL A 197 -20.02 13.13 -3.21
C VAL A 197 -21.24 12.84 -2.35
N ARG A 198 -21.57 13.73 -1.41
CA ARG A 198 -22.71 13.55 -0.51
C ARG A 198 -24.01 13.38 -1.28
N ALA A 199 -24.27 14.24 -2.26
CA ALA A 199 -25.45 14.14 -3.10
C ALA A 199 -25.55 12.79 -3.85
N ARG A 200 -24.43 12.23 -4.31
CA ARG A 200 -24.39 10.91 -4.94
C ARG A 200 -24.69 9.79 -3.94
N LEU A 201 -24.12 9.86 -2.73
CA LEU A 201 -24.39 8.88 -1.67
C LEU A 201 -25.84 8.94 -1.21
N ASP A 202 -26.43 10.13 -1.11
CA ASP A 202 -27.84 10.29 -0.73
C ASP A 202 -28.78 9.70 -1.81
N ALA A 203 -28.36 9.71 -3.07
CA ALA A 203 -29.10 9.14 -4.20
C ALA A 203 -28.97 7.61 -4.32
N ASP A 204 -27.92 7.00 -3.77
CA ASP A 204 -27.70 5.55 -3.75
C ASP A 204 -27.49 5.03 -2.31
N PRO A 205 -28.58 4.62 -1.63
CA PRO A 205 -28.51 4.11 -0.26
C PRO A 205 -27.62 2.87 -0.10
N ALA A 206 -27.50 2.03 -1.14
CA ALA A 206 -26.67 0.83 -1.07
C ALA A 206 -25.18 1.18 -1.12
N HIS A 207 -24.80 2.13 -1.97
CA HIS A 207 -23.44 2.70 -1.99
C HIS A 207 -23.11 3.41 -0.67
N ASN A 208 -24.04 4.23 -0.17
CA ASN A 208 -23.87 4.92 1.10
C ASN A 208 -23.68 3.96 2.29
N ALA A 209 -24.42 2.85 2.33
CA ALA A 209 -24.27 1.83 3.36
C ALA A 209 -22.86 1.17 3.33
N ARG A 210 -22.32 0.88 2.13
CA ARG A 210 -20.95 0.36 1.99
C ARG A 210 -19.91 1.38 2.47
N VAL A 211 -20.04 2.64 2.06
CA VAL A 211 -19.17 3.74 2.50
C VAL A 211 -19.21 3.92 4.02
N ALA A 212 -20.40 3.91 4.62
CA ALA A 212 -20.57 4.04 6.06
C ALA A 212 -19.93 2.87 6.83
N ALA A 213 -20.03 1.64 6.32
CA ALA A 213 -19.38 0.47 6.93
C ALA A 213 -17.85 0.56 6.86
N SER A 214 -17.28 0.95 5.72
CA SER A 214 -15.84 1.16 5.56
C SER A 214 -15.35 2.33 6.42
N LEU A 215 -16.11 3.43 6.51
CA LEU A 215 -15.80 4.57 7.36
C LEU A 215 -15.79 4.16 8.84
N ALA A 216 -16.82 3.46 9.33
CA ALA A 216 -16.87 2.98 10.71
C ALA A 216 -15.67 2.10 11.07
N THR A 217 -15.22 1.25 10.13
CA THR A 217 -14.03 0.42 10.30
C THR A 217 -12.77 1.28 10.45
N LEU A 218 -12.61 2.31 9.61
CA LEU A 218 -11.46 3.21 9.66
C LEU A 218 -11.46 4.09 10.90
N LEU A 219 -12.61 4.57 11.36
CA LEU A 219 -12.73 5.33 12.61
C LEU A 219 -12.34 4.45 13.81
N ALA A 220 -12.75 3.17 13.81
CA ALA A 220 -12.28 2.19 14.79
C ALA A 220 -10.77 1.92 14.68
N ASP A 221 -10.13 2.30 13.56
CA ASP A 221 -8.68 2.29 13.35
C ASP A 221 -7.96 3.57 13.76
N GLY A 222 -8.70 4.56 14.27
CA GLY A 222 -8.17 5.85 14.67
C GLY A 222 -8.11 6.86 13.53
N ALA A 223 -8.73 6.58 12.37
CA ALA A 223 -8.95 7.61 11.36
C ALA A 223 -9.87 8.72 11.89
N VAL A 224 -9.79 9.88 11.25
CA VAL A 224 -10.63 11.03 11.57
C VAL A 224 -11.63 11.24 10.43
N ASP A 225 -12.91 11.42 10.80
CA ASP A 225 -13.94 11.71 9.82
C ASP A 225 -13.66 13.05 9.12
N SER A 226 -13.66 13.02 7.80
CA SER A 226 -13.40 14.18 6.97
C SER A 226 -14.07 14.05 5.60
N PRO A 227 -14.36 15.16 4.93
CA PRO A 227 -14.83 15.14 3.54
C PRO A 227 -13.89 14.40 2.59
N ALA A 228 -12.57 14.54 2.81
CA ALA A 228 -11.55 13.87 2.01
C ALA A 228 -11.60 12.35 2.17
N LEU A 229 -11.76 11.86 3.40
CA LEU A 229 -11.91 10.43 3.68
C LEU A 229 -13.21 9.88 3.09
N THR A 230 -14.33 10.58 3.30
CA THR A 230 -15.63 10.19 2.73
C THR A 230 -15.57 10.13 1.20
N ALA A 231 -14.96 11.12 0.55
CA ALA A 231 -14.80 11.16 -0.91
C ALA A 231 -13.96 10.00 -1.45
N LEU A 232 -12.86 9.67 -0.75
CA LEU A 232 -12.01 8.55 -1.11
C LEU A 232 -12.76 7.21 -0.98
N LEU A 233 -13.47 7.00 0.13
CA LEU A 233 -14.28 5.80 0.34
C LEU A 233 -15.42 5.68 -0.68
N ALA A 234 -16.08 6.79 -1.02
CA ALA A 234 -17.10 6.80 -2.06
C ALA A 234 -16.55 6.31 -3.40
N ALA A 235 -15.32 6.70 -3.77
CA ALA A 235 -14.68 6.17 -4.97
C ALA A 235 -14.36 4.67 -4.85
N LEU A 236 -13.80 4.24 -3.72
CA LEU A 236 -13.43 2.83 -3.49
C LEU A 236 -14.63 1.88 -3.46
N GLU A 237 -15.78 2.33 -2.96
CA GLU A 237 -16.99 1.53 -2.74
C GLU A 237 -18.05 1.67 -3.86
N ALA A 238 -17.72 2.35 -4.96
CA ALA A 238 -18.64 2.60 -6.06
C ALA A 238 -19.28 1.32 -6.65
N GLY A 239 -18.57 0.18 -6.57
CA GLY A 239 -19.14 -1.14 -6.90
C GLY A 239 -18.99 -1.56 -8.36
N ASP A 240 -18.38 -0.73 -9.20
CA ASP A 240 -18.38 -0.89 -10.66
C ASP A 240 -17.31 -1.86 -11.20
N ASP A 241 -16.71 -2.71 -10.36
CA ASP A 241 -15.58 -3.60 -10.72
C ASP A 241 -14.38 -2.90 -11.40
N ALA A 242 -14.35 -1.57 -11.38
CA ALA A 242 -13.40 -0.71 -12.06
C ALA A 242 -12.02 -0.74 -11.39
N ILE A 243 -10.97 -0.68 -12.19
CA ILE A 243 -9.61 -0.44 -11.69
C ILE A 243 -9.48 1.05 -11.41
N LEU A 244 -9.28 1.44 -10.15
CA LEU A 244 -9.11 2.85 -9.81
C LEU A 244 -7.63 3.25 -9.88
N VAL A 245 -7.40 4.42 -10.47
CA VAL A 245 -6.11 5.12 -10.44
C VAL A 245 -6.29 6.42 -9.66
N ILE A 246 -5.82 6.47 -8.43
CA ILE A 246 -6.07 7.56 -7.49
C ILE A 246 -4.88 8.52 -7.45
N ASP A 247 -5.12 9.80 -7.75
CA ASP A 247 -4.11 10.83 -7.57
C ASP A 247 -3.98 11.20 -6.09
N MET A 248 -2.76 11.08 -5.57
CA MET A 248 -2.36 11.31 -4.18
C MET A 248 -3.37 10.72 -3.16
N LEU A 249 -3.15 9.47 -2.76
CA LEU A 249 -4.04 8.77 -1.81
C LEU A 249 -4.23 9.56 -0.50
N GLU A 250 -3.16 10.19 -0.02
CA GLU A 250 -3.10 11.03 1.18
C GLU A 250 -3.79 12.40 1.08
N GLN A 251 -4.27 12.83 -0.09
CA GLN A 251 -4.79 14.19 -0.28
C GLN A 251 -5.94 14.49 0.71
N GLY A 252 -5.72 15.48 1.57
CA GLY A 252 -6.69 15.92 2.58
C GLY A 252 -6.85 14.99 3.79
N LEU A 253 -6.00 13.97 3.93
CA LEU A 253 -6.04 13.02 5.04
C LEU A 253 -4.97 13.34 6.08
N ASP A 254 -5.35 13.24 7.35
CA ASP A 254 -4.42 13.33 8.47
C ASP A 254 -3.54 12.06 8.59
N PRO A 255 -2.47 12.07 9.41
CA PRO A 255 -1.56 10.94 9.52
C PRO A 255 -2.25 9.63 9.93
N ALA A 256 -3.19 9.70 10.87
CA ALA A 256 -3.88 8.52 11.38
C ALA A 256 -4.80 7.90 10.32
N SER A 257 -5.51 8.74 9.56
CA SER A 257 -6.37 8.31 8.45
C SER A 257 -5.55 7.72 7.30
N GLN A 258 -4.34 8.24 7.04
CA GLN A 258 -3.42 7.67 6.06
C GLN A 258 -2.93 6.26 6.44
N GLU A 259 -2.63 6.03 7.72
CA GLU A 259 -2.28 4.69 8.21
C GLU A 259 -3.46 3.73 8.16
N ALA A 260 -4.63 4.19 8.61
CA ALA A 260 -5.85 3.39 8.63
C ALA A 260 -6.27 2.98 7.20
N ILE A 261 -6.24 3.90 6.24
CA ILE A 261 -6.66 3.60 4.87
C ILE A 261 -5.71 2.59 4.21
N VAL A 262 -4.39 2.72 4.35
CA VAL A 262 -3.48 1.75 3.72
C VAL A 262 -3.59 0.36 4.36
N ALA A 263 -3.78 0.29 5.68
CA ALA A 263 -4.02 -0.97 6.38
C ALA A 263 -5.33 -1.62 5.91
N HIS A 264 -6.39 -0.83 5.76
CA HIS A 264 -7.66 -1.29 5.20
C HIS A 264 -7.51 -1.80 3.75
N LEU A 265 -6.78 -1.08 2.89
CA LEU A 265 -6.52 -1.49 1.50
C LEU A 265 -5.73 -2.81 1.41
N ARG A 266 -4.79 -3.06 2.33
CA ARG A 266 -4.02 -4.31 2.40
C ARG A 266 -4.88 -5.53 2.78
N ARG A 267 -5.94 -5.31 3.55
CA ARG A 267 -6.88 -6.35 4.00
C ARG A 267 -7.96 -6.69 2.97
N ARG A 268 -8.02 -5.98 1.84
CA ARG A 268 -8.95 -6.32 0.75
C ARG A 268 -8.72 -7.76 0.29
N GLY A 269 -9.81 -8.48 0.05
CA GLY A 269 -9.80 -9.91 -0.29
C GLY A 269 -9.02 -10.23 -1.57
N PRO A 270 -8.73 -11.53 -1.83
CA PRO A 270 -7.95 -11.95 -2.99
C PRO A 270 -8.60 -11.62 -4.35
N GLU A 271 -9.92 -11.46 -4.37
CA GLU A 271 -10.74 -11.06 -5.54
C GLU A 271 -10.75 -9.55 -5.79
N ALA A 272 -10.14 -8.75 -4.90
CA ALA A 272 -10.07 -7.31 -5.08
C ALA A 272 -9.29 -6.95 -6.34
N ARG A 273 -9.90 -6.10 -7.19
CA ARG A 273 -9.25 -5.54 -8.37
C ARG A 273 -7.99 -4.75 -7.99
N PRO A 274 -6.98 -4.72 -8.89
CA PRO A 274 -5.83 -3.86 -8.74
C PRO A 274 -6.23 -2.41 -8.44
N LEU A 275 -5.45 -1.79 -7.58
CA LEU A 275 -5.53 -0.37 -7.28
C LEU A 275 -4.20 0.28 -7.64
N PHE A 276 -4.25 1.40 -8.34
CA PHE A 276 -3.10 2.27 -8.54
C PHE A 276 -3.31 3.54 -7.75
N PHE A 277 -2.27 4.02 -7.07
CA PHE A 277 -2.37 5.30 -6.40
C PHE A 277 -1.03 5.98 -6.25
N LEU A 278 -1.06 7.30 -6.35
CA LEU A 278 0.11 8.13 -6.16
C LEU A 278 0.31 8.35 -4.66
N THR A 279 1.55 8.31 -4.21
CA THR A 279 1.87 8.73 -2.85
C THR A 279 3.28 9.28 -2.72
N ARG A 280 3.45 10.20 -1.77
CA ARG A 280 4.75 10.62 -1.23
C ARG A 280 4.77 10.54 0.30
N SER A 281 3.78 9.87 0.90
CA SER A 281 3.67 9.74 2.36
C SER A 281 4.31 8.45 2.82
N ASN A 282 5.21 8.54 3.81
CA ASN A 282 5.76 7.35 4.47
C ASN A 282 4.76 6.69 5.45
N ALA A 283 3.62 7.32 5.73
CA ALA A 283 2.51 6.69 6.47
C ALA A 283 1.73 5.71 5.58
N ILE A 284 1.75 5.93 4.26
CA ILE A 284 1.12 5.08 3.25
C ILE A 284 2.11 4.05 2.71
N LEU A 285 3.27 4.50 2.22
CA LEU A 285 4.30 3.61 1.72
C LEU A 285 5.43 3.48 2.74
N ASP A 286 5.38 2.41 3.52
CA ASP A 286 6.51 1.93 4.31
C ASP A 286 7.25 0.85 3.52
N LEU A 287 8.48 1.15 3.10
CA LEU A 287 9.32 0.27 2.29
C LEU A 287 9.67 -1.04 3.02
N ASP A 288 9.68 -1.03 4.35
CA ASP A 288 9.99 -2.23 5.14
C ASP A 288 8.76 -3.15 5.29
N ALA A 289 7.58 -2.75 4.80
CA ALA A 289 6.33 -3.48 4.94
C ALA A 289 5.62 -3.77 3.61
N VAL A 290 6.32 -3.61 2.48
CA VAL A 290 5.79 -3.93 1.15
C VAL A 290 5.75 -5.44 0.97
N GLY A 291 4.55 -5.99 0.78
CA GLY A 291 4.34 -7.42 0.57
C GLY A 291 4.43 -7.87 -0.90
N ASP A 292 4.29 -9.18 -1.14
CA ASP A 292 4.41 -9.80 -2.47
C ASP A 292 3.30 -9.38 -3.47
N ASP A 293 2.17 -8.91 -2.95
CA ASP A 293 1.01 -8.45 -3.73
C ASP A 293 0.96 -6.90 -3.81
N GLU A 294 2.12 -6.27 -3.67
CA GLU A 294 2.34 -4.85 -3.75
C GLU A 294 3.48 -4.55 -4.74
N ALA A 295 3.34 -3.49 -5.54
CA ALA A 295 4.39 -3.04 -6.46
C ALA A 295 4.64 -1.54 -6.33
N ILE A 296 5.90 -1.13 -6.47
CA ILE A 296 6.30 0.28 -6.50
C ILE A 296 6.74 0.64 -7.91
N ILE A 297 6.17 1.71 -8.45
CA ILE A 297 6.53 2.30 -9.74
C ILE A 297 7.14 3.68 -9.45
N LEU A 298 8.42 3.84 -9.74
CA LEU A 298 9.12 5.13 -9.61
C LEU A 298 9.06 5.89 -10.93
N CYS A 299 8.62 7.15 -10.87
CA CYS A 299 8.80 8.17 -11.91
C CYS A 299 10.02 9.04 -11.54
N PRO A 300 11.20 8.86 -12.17
CA PRO A 300 12.44 9.55 -11.79
C PRO A 300 12.42 11.08 -12.06
N ALA A 301 13.24 11.83 -11.31
CA ALA A 301 13.37 13.28 -11.45
C ALA A 301 13.90 13.73 -12.83
N ASN A 302 14.78 12.92 -13.42
CA ASN A 302 15.42 13.19 -14.70
C ASN A 302 14.55 12.82 -15.91
N HIS A 303 13.26 12.51 -15.69
CA HIS A 303 12.31 12.09 -16.72
C HIS A 303 12.79 10.88 -17.54
N SER A 304 13.67 10.04 -16.98
CA SER A 304 13.85 8.68 -17.50
C SER A 304 12.57 7.87 -17.32
N ARG A 305 12.44 6.78 -18.08
CA ARG A 305 11.25 5.94 -18.07
C ARG A 305 10.86 5.48 -16.66
N PRO A 306 9.56 5.39 -16.35
CA PRO A 306 9.12 4.80 -15.09
C PRO A 306 9.62 3.36 -14.95
N ILE A 307 10.05 2.99 -13.74
CA ILE A 307 10.59 1.65 -13.44
C ILE A 307 9.88 1.03 -12.25
N CYS A 308 9.74 -0.31 -12.26
CA CYS A 308 9.35 -1.04 -11.06
C CYS A 308 10.54 -1.10 -10.09
N VAL A 309 10.30 -0.81 -8.82
CA VAL A 309 11.32 -0.77 -7.77
C VAL A 309 11.10 -1.92 -6.79
N THR A 310 12.15 -2.69 -6.57
CA THR A 310 12.18 -3.69 -5.50
C THR A 310 12.41 -2.98 -4.16
N PRO A 311 11.60 -3.25 -3.11
CA PRO A 311 11.69 -2.59 -1.81
C PRO A 311 12.87 -3.13 -0.96
N VAL A 312 14.05 -3.23 -1.55
CA VAL A 312 15.27 -3.72 -0.89
C VAL A 312 16.35 -2.64 -0.97
N PRO A 313 16.97 -2.24 0.16
CA PRO A 313 18.09 -1.30 0.15
C PRO A 313 19.17 -1.68 -0.86
N GLY A 314 19.59 -0.72 -1.69
CA GLY A 314 20.56 -0.92 -2.77
C GLY A 314 19.97 -1.41 -4.09
N ALA A 315 18.69 -1.78 -4.16
CA ALA A 315 18.03 -2.06 -5.44
C ALA A 315 17.87 -0.80 -6.30
N ALA A 316 17.78 -1.00 -7.62
CA ALA A 316 17.61 0.09 -8.57
C ALA A 316 16.35 0.93 -8.25
N GLY A 317 16.52 2.23 -8.06
CA GLY A 317 15.44 3.16 -7.72
C GLY A 317 15.04 3.20 -6.25
N TYR A 318 15.53 2.30 -5.39
CA TYR A 318 15.16 2.25 -3.96
C TYR A 318 15.43 3.59 -3.25
N GLU A 319 16.65 4.11 -3.36
CA GLU A 319 17.03 5.38 -2.69
C GLU A 319 16.23 6.57 -3.24
N ALA A 320 15.92 6.56 -4.54
CA ALA A 320 15.10 7.60 -5.15
C ALA A 320 13.65 7.56 -4.64
N VAL A 321 13.08 6.38 -4.43
CA VAL A 321 11.78 6.23 -3.76
C VAL A 321 11.88 6.71 -2.31
N ALA A 322 12.88 6.24 -1.56
CA ALA A 322 13.05 6.58 -0.14
C ALA A 322 13.17 8.10 0.09
N THR A 323 13.86 8.82 -0.79
CA THR A 323 13.98 10.28 -0.75
C THR A 323 12.70 11.03 -1.14
N CYS A 324 11.81 10.41 -1.91
CA CYS A 324 10.50 10.98 -2.22
C CYS A 324 9.51 10.88 -1.06
N LEU A 325 9.74 9.97 -0.11
CA LEU A 325 8.83 9.68 1.01
C LEU A 325 9.16 10.53 2.24
N ALA A 326 8.23 11.39 2.61
CA ALA A 326 8.34 12.26 3.77
C ALA A 326 7.21 11.98 4.78
N SER A 327 7.43 12.38 6.04
CA SER A 327 6.37 12.34 7.05
C SER A 327 5.23 13.30 6.66
N PRO A 328 3.99 12.99 7.05
CA PRO A 328 2.85 13.90 6.83
C PRO A 328 3.13 15.33 7.33
N GLU A 329 3.81 15.47 8.47
CA GLU A 329 4.18 16.77 9.06
C GLU A 329 5.18 17.56 8.20
N VAL A 330 6.23 16.90 7.70
CA VAL A 330 7.20 17.52 6.79
C VAL A 330 6.52 17.95 5.51
N ARG A 331 5.55 17.16 5.05
CA ARG A 331 4.80 17.45 3.84
C ARG A 331 3.83 18.61 3.97
N ALA A 332 3.09 18.69 5.07
CA ALA A 332 2.20 19.81 5.35
C ALA A 332 2.94 21.16 5.30
N ARG A 333 4.24 21.17 5.65
CA ARG A 333 5.11 22.37 5.53
C ARG A 333 5.52 22.71 4.10
N THR A 334 5.46 21.75 3.18
CA THR A 334 5.82 21.92 1.75
C THR A 334 4.61 22.00 0.82
N GLU A 335 3.40 21.69 1.32
CA GLU A 335 2.11 21.86 0.65
C GLU A 335 1.79 23.36 0.55
N GLY A 336 2.36 24.01 -0.46
CA GLY A 336 2.25 25.46 -0.68
C GLY A 336 3.46 26.03 -1.42
N THR A 337 4.60 25.33 -1.40
CA THR A 337 5.74 25.66 -2.25
C THR A 337 5.51 25.12 -3.66
N ILE A 338 4.51 25.68 -4.35
CA ILE A 338 4.38 25.53 -5.80
C ILE A 338 5.66 26.12 -6.39
N ALA A 339 6.44 25.30 -7.10
CA ALA A 339 7.54 25.79 -7.91
C ALA A 339 6.95 26.71 -8.99
N TRP A 340 6.86 28.01 -8.67
CA TRP A 340 6.67 29.07 -9.64
C TRP A 340 7.83 28.98 -10.62
N ARG A 341 7.53 28.57 -11.86
CA ARG A 341 8.37 28.90 -13.00
C ARG A 341 7.67 30.04 -13.74
N PRO A 342 8.30 31.22 -13.90
CA PRO A 342 7.76 32.23 -14.77
C PRO A 342 7.68 31.67 -16.20
N SER A 343 6.58 32.02 -16.86
CA SER A 343 6.25 31.80 -18.27
C SER A 343 7.36 32.22 -19.22
#